data_AF-A0A077KR02-F1
#
_entry.id   AF-A0A077KR02-F1
#
_cell.length_a   1.000
_cell.length_b   1.000
_cell.length_c   1.000
_cell.angle_alpha   90.00
_cell.angle_beta   90.00
_cell.angle_gamma   90.00
#
_symmetry.space_group_name_H-M   'P 1'
#
loop_
_entity.id
_entity.type
_entity.pdbx_description
1 polymer ?
#
loop_
_entity_poly.entity_id
_entity_poly.type
_entity_poly.pdbx_seq_one_letter_code
_entity_poly.pdbx_strand_id
1 'polypeptide(L)'
;MENCIGCLVSLKNVSGFFSATEELADNTYLCNGCGAKTRDILKIIDVFHTGSFQNYSSFQVQELLAKGIRFEKFSNQLVEKYNVLLSQNSAIKKLFNVLWDNENIVHASNAVYSNNFGVLVVTDRRLMFMGADLEIKLPEIIDYNEIISVDLVAEMSHIKVTTSENIFNFSDVLNEAEKCFAEIEKQIELVKDKKLTEARSFHNNNEPSLFDILERLGSFRQNGVITGTEFTEQKKKILEQL
;
A
#
# COMPACT_ATOMS: atom_id res chain seq x y z
N MET A 1 -35.40 -12.57 -12.87
CA MET A 1 -35.18 -11.38 -12.01
C MET A 1 -33.69 -11.15 -12.00
N GLU A 2 -33.26 -9.98 -12.43
CA GLU A 2 -31.85 -9.63 -12.40
C GLU A 2 -31.52 -8.98 -11.06
N ASN A 3 -30.31 -9.19 -10.58
CA ASN A 3 -29.84 -8.65 -9.31
C ASN A 3 -28.81 -7.55 -9.58
N CYS A 4 -28.78 -6.55 -8.70
CA CYS A 4 -27.74 -5.53 -8.72
C CYS A 4 -26.39 -6.19 -8.47
N ILE A 5 -25.41 -5.97 -9.35
CA ILE A 5 -24.07 -6.55 -9.19
C ILE A 5 -23.30 -6.01 -7.97
N GLY A 6 -23.67 -4.81 -7.51
CA GLY A 6 -23.00 -4.13 -6.39
C GLY A 6 -23.57 -4.43 -5.00
N CYS A 7 -24.85 -4.80 -4.89
CA CYS A 7 -25.48 -5.08 -3.60
C CYS A 7 -26.34 -6.36 -3.57
N LEU A 8 -26.42 -7.09 -4.69
CA LEU A 8 -27.17 -8.33 -4.87
C LEU A 8 -28.69 -8.21 -4.68
N VAL A 9 -29.22 -7.01 -4.46
CA VAL A 9 -30.66 -6.75 -4.35
C VAL A 9 -31.33 -6.95 -5.71
N SER A 10 -32.47 -7.66 -5.72
CA SER A 10 -33.25 -7.87 -6.93
C SER A 10 -33.81 -6.58 -7.51
N LEU A 11 -33.61 -6.40 -8.81
CA LEU A 11 -34.02 -5.22 -9.55
C LEU A 11 -35.44 -5.38 -10.11
N LYS A 12 -36.22 -4.31 -10.04
CA LYS A 12 -37.55 -4.21 -10.66
C LYS A 12 -37.44 -3.28 -11.86
N ASN A 13 -37.99 -3.68 -13.00
CA ASN A 13 -38.03 -2.92 -14.26
C ASN A 13 -36.65 -2.56 -14.82
N VAL A 14 -35.95 -3.57 -15.33
CA VAL A 14 -34.59 -3.42 -15.87
C VAL A 14 -34.59 -2.85 -17.31
N SER A 15 -35.75 -2.82 -17.96
CA SER A 15 -35.94 -2.31 -19.32
C SER A 15 -36.97 -1.18 -19.36
N GLY A 16 -36.58 -0.01 -19.91
CA GLY A 16 -37.48 1.12 -20.18
C GLY A 16 -36.85 2.49 -19.89
N PHE A 17 -37.39 3.56 -20.49
CA PHE A 17 -36.89 4.95 -20.38
C PHE A 17 -36.85 5.51 -18.94
N PHE A 18 -37.51 4.83 -17.99
CA PHE A 18 -37.55 5.18 -16.56
C PHE A 18 -36.88 4.09 -15.68
N SER A 19 -36.02 3.24 -16.24
CA SER A 19 -35.35 2.21 -15.45
C SER A 19 -34.48 2.86 -14.36
N ALA A 20 -34.65 2.43 -13.11
CA ALA A 20 -33.83 2.86 -11.98
C ALA A 20 -32.52 2.05 -11.90
N THR A 21 -32.03 1.63 -13.07
CA THR A 21 -30.96 0.66 -13.23
C THR A 21 -30.01 1.09 -14.34
N GLU A 22 -28.73 0.99 -14.06
CA GLU A 22 -27.65 1.29 -15.01
C GLU A 22 -27.16 -0.03 -15.61
N GLU A 23 -27.11 -0.11 -16.94
CA GLU A 23 -26.63 -1.27 -17.68
C GLU A 23 -25.11 -1.22 -17.90
N LEU A 24 -24.46 -2.37 -17.78
CA LEU A 24 -23.02 -2.60 -17.92
C LEU A 24 -22.66 -3.20 -19.27
N ALA A 25 -21.36 -3.18 -19.60
CA ALA A 25 -20.82 -3.68 -20.88
C ALA A 25 -21.14 -5.17 -21.16
N ASP A 26 -21.39 -5.94 -20.11
CA ASP A 26 -21.66 -7.38 -20.13
C ASP A 26 -23.14 -7.72 -19.92
N ASN A 27 -24.04 -6.75 -20.15
CA ASN A 27 -25.49 -6.86 -19.93
C ASN A 27 -25.85 -7.23 -18.48
N THR A 28 -25.02 -6.79 -17.53
CA THR A 28 -25.35 -6.84 -16.10
C THR A 28 -25.80 -5.46 -15.61
N TYR A 29 -26.35 -5.38 -14.40
CA TYR A 29 -27.08 -4.20 -13.97
C TYR A 29 -26.68 -3.72 -12.56
N LEU A 30 -26.71 -2.39 -12.37
CA LEU A 30 -26.56 -1.71 -11.09
C LEU A 30 -27.86 -1.02 -10.72
N CYS A 31 -28.23 -1.06 -9.44
CA CYS A 31 -29.25 -0.15 -8.93
C CYS A 31 -28.72 1.28 -8.87
N ASN A 32 -29.62 2.27 -8.89
CA ASN A 32 -29.26 3.68 -8.73
C ASN A 32 -28.33 3.97 -7.54
N GLY A 33 -28.53 3.29 -6.41
CA GLY A 33 -27.68 3.45 -5.22
C GLY A 33 -26.24 3.02 -5.45
N CYS A 34 -26.02 1.85 -6.05
CA CYS A 34 -24.68 1.38 -6.40
C CYS A 34 -24.07 2.21 -7.53
N GLY A 35 -24.86 2.61 -8.54
CA GLY A 35 -24.40 3.49 -9.61
C GLY A 35 -23.93 4.86 -9.12
N ALA A 36 -24.64 5.47 -8.17
CA ALA A 36 -24.21 6.70 -7.52
C ALA A 36 -22.87 6.51 -6.78
N LYS A 37 -22.76 5.46 -5.95
CA LYS A 37 -21.51 5.11 -5.25
C LYS A 37 -20.34 4.91 -6.21
N THR A 38 -20.53 4.15 -7.29
CA THR A 38 -19.47 3.91 -8.27
C THR A 38 -19.03 5.22 -8.96
N ARG A 39 -19.96 6.12 -9.30
CA ARG A 39 -19.62 7.45 -9.83
C ARG A 39 -18.81 8.28 -8.84
N ASP A 40 -19.16 8.25 -7.56
CA ASP A 40 -18.39 8.98 -6.55
C ASP A 40 -16.98 8.40 -6.35
N ILE A 41 -16.83 7.08 -6.47
CA ILE A 41 -15.52 6.41 -6.45
C ILE A 41 -14.69 6.77 -7.68
N LEU A 42 -15.30 6.86 -8.87
CA LEU A 42 -14.59 7.31 -10.08
C LEU A 42 -14.04 8.74 -9.91
N LYS A 43 -14.75 9.62 -9.20
CA LYS A 43 -14.26 10.97 -8.80
C LYS A 43 -13.19 10.94 -7.71
N ILE A 44 -13.07 9.85 -6.95
CA ILE A 44 -12.02 9.65 -5.95
C ILE A 44 -10.71 9.22 -6.64
N ILE A 45 -10.82 8.43 -7.71
CA ILE A 45 -9.69 7.85 -8.45
C ILE A 45 -9.26 8.75 -9.65
N ASP A 46 -9.83 9.95 -9.78
CA ASP A 46 -9.58 10.91 -10.88
C ASP A 46 -9.74 10.29 -12.29
N VAL A 47 -10.70 9.38 -12.46
CA VAL A 47 -11.03 8.81 -13.78
C VAL A 47 -12.07 9.72 -14.46
N PHE A 48 -11.66 10.44 -15.50
CA PHE A 48 -12.42 11.48 -16.20
C PHE A 48 -13.70 11.01 -16.93
N HIS A 49 -14.00 9.71 -16.95
CA HIS A 49 -15.16 9.16 -17.65
C HIS A 49 -16.28 8.77 -16.67
N THR A 50 -16.98 9.77 -16.13
CA THR A 50 -18.14 9.57 -15.22
C THR A 50 -19.48 9.40 -15.94
N GLY A 51 -19.47 9.35 -17.28
CA GLY A 51 -20.66 9.53 -18.12
C GLY A 51 -21.56 8.29 -18.29
N SER A 52 -21.00 7.12 -18.61
CA SER A 52 -21.80 5.91 -18.90
C SER A 52 -21.14 4.65 -18.36
N PHE A 53 -21.93 3.82 -17.67
CA PHE A 53 -21.50 2.52 -17.17
C PHE A 53 -21.43 1.44 -18.25
N GLN A 54 -21.91 1.71 -19.47
CA GLN A 54 -21.89 0.77 -20.60
C GLN A 54 -20.48 0.38 -21.06
N ASN A 55 -19.45 1.10 -20.62
CA ASN A 55 -18.05 0.79 -20.90
C ASN A 55 -17.36 -0.02 -19.78
N TYR A 56 -18.07 -0.32 -18.70
CA TYR A 56 -17.53 -1.01 -17.54
C TYR A 56 -18.15 -2.40 -17.43
N SER A 57 -17.33 -3.41 -17.19
CA SER A 57 -17.80 -4.76 -16.87
C SER A 57 -18.28 -4.86 -15.42
N SER A 58 -19.07 -5.89 -15.11
CA SER A 58 -19.44 -6.27 -13.74
C SER A 58 -18.23 -6.34 -12.81
N PHE A 59 -17.15 -6.98 -13.27
CA PHE A 59 -15.90 -7.12 -12.53
C PHE A 59 -15.27 -5.77 -12.20
N GLN A 60 -15.14 -4.87 -13.19
CA GLN A 60 -14.57 -3.54 -12.98
C GLN A 60 -15.39 -2.73 -11.98
N VAL A 61 -16.72 -2.81 -12.03
CA VAL A 61 -17.56 -2.11 -11.06
C VAL A 61 -17.44 -2.71 -9.66
N GLN A 62 -17.38 -4.03 -9.53
CA GLN A 62 -17.16 -4.67 -8.23
C GLN A 62 -15.80 -4.28 -7.63
N GLU A 63 -14.76 -4.22 -8.44
CA GLU A 63 -13.43 -3.78 -8.03
C GLU A 63 -13.45 -2.31 -7.56
N LEU A 64 -14.13 -1.44 -8.32
CA LEU A 64 -14.33 -0.04 -7.93
C LEU A 64 -15.07 0.07 -6.60
N LEU A 65 -16.21 -0.61 -6.45
CA LEU A 65 -16.99 -0.61 -5.21
C LEU A 65 -16.16 -1.11 -4.02
N ALA A 66 -15.39 -2.19 -4.18
CA ALA A 66 -14.48 -2.69 -3.17
C ALA A 66 -13.39 -1.67 -2.82
N LYS A 67 -12.82 -0.98 -3.83
CA LYS A 67 -11.86 0.11 -3.62
C LYS A 67 -12.48 1.30 -2.88
N GLY A 68 -13.74 1.64 -3.15
CA GLY A 68 -14.48 2.67 -2.42
C GLY A 68 -14.65 2.34 -0.94
N ILE A 69 -15.04 1.11 -0.61
CA ILE A 69 -15.15 0.64 0.78
C ILE A 69 -13.78 0.72 1.48
N ARG A 70 -12.69 0.35 0.79
CA ARG A 70 -11.33 0.49 1.32
C ARG A 70 -10.97 1.95 1.59
N PHE A 71 -11.33 2.87 0.68
CA PHE A 71 -11.10 4.31 0.85
C PHE A 71 -11.89 4.87 2.04
N GLU A 72 -13.16 4.51 2.20
CA GLU A 72 -13.97 4.93 3.36
C GLU A 72 -13.34 4.46 4.68
N LYS A 73 -12.94 3.18 4.75
CA LYS A 73 -12.25 2.63 5.93
C LYS A 73 -10.95 3.39 6.22
N PHE A 74 -10.15 3.66 5.19
CA PHE A 74 -8.92 4.44 5.27
C PHE A 74 -9.18 5.86 5.80
N SER A 75 -10.16 6.55 5.21
CA SER A 75 -10.55 7.91 5.61
C SER A 75 -11.03 7.96 7.06
N ASN A 76 -11.91 7.04 7.46
CA ASN A 76 -12.38 6.95 8.84
C ASN A 76 -11.25 6.63 9.81
N GLN A 77 -10.29 5.78 9.42
CA GLN A 77 -9.11 5.52 10.25
C GLN A 77 -8.29 6.80 10.49
N LEU A 78 -8.09 7.65 9.48
CA LEU A 78 -7.36 8.90 9.66
C LEU A 78 -8.11 9.90 10.54
N VAL A 79 -9.42 10.07 10.31
CA VAL A 79 -10.23 11.06 11.02
C VAL A 79 -10.60 10.61 12.43
N GLU A 80 -11.17 9.41 12.59
CA GLU A 80 -11.72 8.97 13.86
C GLU A 80 -10.65 8.41 14.81
N LYS A 81 -9.69 7.63 14.29
CA LYS A 81 -8.67 6.98 15.13
C LYS A 81 -7.48 7.89 15.44
N TYR A 82 -7.07 8.72 14.48
CA TYR A 82 -5.87 9.53 14.58
C TYR A 82 -6.15 11.04 14.66
N ASN A 83 -7.43 11.45 14.61
CA ASN A 83 -7.87 12.84 14.71
C ASN A 83 -7.12 13.78 13.74
N VAL A 84 -6.82 13.29 12.55
CA VAL A 84 -6.09 14.08 11.55
C VAL A 84 -7.01 15.17 11.01
N LEU A 85 -6.60 16.42 11.20
CA LEU A 85 -7.24 17.63 10.70
C LEU A 85 -7.00 17.74 9.20
N LEU A 86 -7.79 17.00 8.42
CA LEU A 86 -7.78 17.07 6.97
C LEU A 86 -8.91 17.99 6.52
N SER A 87 -8.55 19.22 6.16
CA SER A 87 -9.49 20.18 5.57
C SER A 87 -9.81 19.88 4.11
N GLN A 88 -9.11 18.93 3.45
CA GLN A 88 -9.28 18.66 2.02
C GLN A 88 -9.26 17.17 1.67
N ASN A 89 -10.36 16.71 1.08
CA ASN A 89 -10.52 15.38 0.48
C ASN A 89 -9.39 15.02 -0.50
N SER A 90 -8.75 16.00 -1.15
CA SER A 90 -7.70 15.77 -2.16
C SER A 90 -6.44 15.13 -1.58
N ALA A 91 -5.96 15.56 -0.41
CA ALA A 91 -4.76 14.99 0.22
C ALA A 91 -4.99 13.54 0.68
N ILE A 92 -6.18 13.25 1.23
CA ILE A 92 -6.60 11.90 1.62
C ILE A 92 -6.63 10.98 0.40
N LYS A 93 -7.25 11.43 -0.69
CA LYS A 93 -7.30 10.68 -1.96
C LYS A 93 -5.91 10.38 -2.51
N LYS A 94 -5.04 11.38 -2.55
CA LYS A 94 -3.65 11.21 -3.00
C LYS A 94 -2.90 10.20 -2.14
N LEU A 95 -3.00 10.31 -0.82
CA LEU A 95 -2.40 9.35 0.11
C LEU A 95 -2.90 7.93 -0.14
N PHE A 96 -4.21 7.74 -0.24
CA PHE A 96 -4.80 6.43 -0.51
C PHE A 96 -4.32 5.81 -1.83
N ASN A 97 -4.14 6.63 -2.87
CA ASN A 97 -3.68 6.16 -4.17
C ASN A 97 -2.18 5.79 -4.20
N VAL A 98 -1.38 6.26 -3.24
CA VAL A 98 0.07 5.95 -3.15
C VAL A 98 0.35 4.74 -2.26
N LEU A 99 -0.58 4.40 -1.36
CA LEU A 99 -0.47 3.20 -0.53
C LEU A 99 -0.52 1.93 -1.39
N TRP A 100 0.31 0.96 -1.03
CA TRP A 100 0.21 -0.38 -1.61
C TRP A 100 -1.00 -1.15 -1.05
N ASP A 101 -1.51 -2.13 -1.81
CA ASP A 101 -2.73 -2.87 -1.44
C ASP A 101 -2.68 -3.55 -0.06
N ASN A 102 -1.47 -3.90 0.41
CA ASN A 102 -1.21 -4.56 1.70
C ASN A 102 -0.31 -3.70 2.61
N GLU A 103 -0.39 -2.38 2.48
CA GLU A 103 0.28 -1.42 3.35
C GLU A 103 -0.71 -0.88 4.38
N ASN A 104 -0.38 -1.02 5.66
CA ASN A 104 -1.27 -0.65 6.76
C ASN A 104 -0.79 0.61 7.46
N ILE A 105 -1.71 1.55 7.73
CA ILE A 105 -1.38 2.70 8.57
C ILE A 105 -1.33 2.26 10.03
N VAL A 106 -0.17 2.46 10.64
CA VAL A 106 0.04 2.17 12.06
C VAL A 106 -0.18 3.41 12.92
N HIS A 107 0.21 4.59 12.42
CA HIS A 107 -0.09 5.87 13.04
C HIS A 107 -0.21 6.99 12.00
N ALA A 108 -0.90 8.07 12.35
CA ALA A 108 -0.90 9.30 11.56
C ALA A 108 -1.03 10.51 12.48
N SER A 109 -0.39 11.61 12.11
CA SER A 109 -0.44 12.87 12.84
C SER A 109 -0.40 14.02 11.84
N ASN A 110 -1.02 15.15 12.19
CA ASN A 110 -0.73 16.38 11.46
C ASN A 110 0.68 16.85 11.82
N ALA A 111 1.39 17.41 10.85
CA ALA A 111 2.71 17.98 11.05
C ALA A 111 2.97 19.09 10.03
N VAL A 112 3.98 19.91 10.29
CA VAL A 112 4.52 20.88 9.35
C VAL A 112 5.89 20.38 8.86
N TYR A 113 6.07 20.34 7.55
CA TYR A 113 7.33 20.00 6.92
C TYR A 113 7.63 20.96 5.76
N SER A 114 8.83 21.52 5.74
CA SER A 114 9.26 22.49 4.72
C SER A 114 8.24 23.63 4.52
N ASN A 115 7.75 24.18 5.63
CA ASN A 115 6.71 25.22 5.71
C ASN A 115 5.32 24.84 5.17
N ASN A 116 5.08 23.55 4.89
CA ASN A 116 3.77 23.06 4.46
C ASN A 116 3.11 22.28 5.59
N PHE A 117 1.91 22.70 5.97
CA PHE A 117 1.05 21.90 6.86
C PHE A 117 0.56 20.66 6.12
N GLY A 118 0.51 19.52 6.78
CA GLY A 118 0.13 18.26 6.15
C GLY A 118 -0.11 17.13 7.13
N VAL A 119 0.05 15.91 6.63
CA VAL A 119 -0.14 14.67 7.38
C VAL A 119 1.13 13.84 7.28
N LEU A 120 1.69 13.50 8.43
CA LEU A 120 2.72 12.50 8.61
C LEU A 120 2.04 11.15 8.86
N VAL A 121 2.35 10.15 8.04
CA VAL A 121 1.75 8.82 8.08
C VAL A 121 2.85 7.79 8.31
N VAL A 122 2.70 7.03 9.38
CA VAL A 122 3.57 5.90 9.74
C VAL A 122 2.88 4.63 9.26
N THR A 123 3.45 3.93 8.29
CA THR A 123 2.92 2.64 7.81
C THR A 123 3.74 1.47 8.34
N ASP A 124 3.34 0.25 8.04
CA ASP A 124 4.12 -0.96 8.33
C ASP A 124 5.31 -1.17 7.37
N ARG A 125 5.57 -0.19 6.47
CA ARG A 125 6.57 -0.28 5.41
C ARG A 125 7.47 0.93 5.30
N ARG A 126 6.93 2.14 5.47
CA ARG A 126 7.65 3.39 5.25
C ARG A 126 6.99 4.55 5.99
N LEU A 127 7.77 5.60 6.20
CA LEU A 127 7.26 6.88 6.69
C LEU A 127 6.90 7.76 5.48
N MET A 128 5.76 8.44 5.56
CA MET A 128 5.28 9.29 4.47
C MET A 128 4.81 10.64 4.99
N PHE A 129 5.07 11.71 4.25
CA PHE A 129 4.48 13.01 4.52
C PHE A 129 3.74 13.54 3.29
N MET A 130 2.50 13.98 3.48
CA MET A 130 1.69 14.62 2.44
C MET A 130 1.31 16.03 2.88
N GLY A 131 1.79 17.04 2.16
CA GLY A 131 1.36 18.43 2.34
C GLY A 131 -0.11 18.62 1.95
N ALA A 132 -0.79 19.54 2.63
CA ALA A 132 -2.18 19.91 2.37
C ALA A 132 -2.34 20.74 1.08
N ASP A 133 -1.24 21.26 0.52
CA ASP A 133 -1.28 22.11 -0.67
C ASP A 133 -1.81 21.37 -1.90
N LEU A 134 -2.57 22.14 -2.68
CA LEU A 134 -3.39 21.68 -3.80
C LEU A 134 -2.59 21.34 -5.07
N GLU A 135 -1.34 21.80 -5.18
CA GLU A 135 -0.49 21.43 -6.31
C GLU A 135 -0.18 19.92 -6.28
N ILE A 136 0.01 19.32 -7.46
CA ILE A 136 0.27 17.88 -7.61
C ILE A 136 1.71 17.61 -7.16
N LYS A 137 1.95 17.62 -5.85
CA LYS A 137 3.17 17.12 -5.23
C LYS A 137 2.91 15.70 -4.74
N LEU A 138 3.83 14.80 -5.09
CA LEU A 138 3.87 13.45 -4.54
C LEU A 138 4.17 13.53 -3.03
N PRO A 139 3.75 12.53 -2.24
CA PRO A 139 4.18 12.48 -0.84
C PRO A 139 5.69 12.34 -0.77
N GLU A 140 6.28 12.95 0.24
CA GLU A 140 7.65 12.64 0.66
C GLU A 140 7.65 11.24 1.27
N ILE A 141 8.54 10.35 0.82
CA ILE A 141 8.60 8.96 1.26
C ILE A 141 9.98 8.68 1.81
N ILE A 142 10.03 8.08 3.00
CA ILE A 142 11.28 7.72 3.69
C ILE A 142 11.20 6.22 4.02
N ASP A 143 12.09 5.43 3.43
CA ASP A 143 12.20 4.01 3.75
C ASP A 143 12.84 3.85 5.14
N TYR A 144 12.26 3.00 5.99
CA TYR A 144 12.80 2.72 7.33
C TYR A 144 14.24 2.19 7.30
N ASN A 145 14.67 1.57 6.20
CA ASN A 145 16.03 1.09 6.00
C ASN A 145 17.06 2.21 5.82
N GLU A 146 16.63 3.38 5.38
CA GLU A 146 17.50 4.54 5.13
C GLU A 146 17.62 5.42 6.38
N ILE A 147 16.76 5.21 7.38
CA ILE A 147 16.76 5.98 8.62
C ILE A 147 17.91 5.53 9.53
N ILE A 148 18.81 6.48 9.80
CA ILE A 148 19.95 6.31 10.71
C ILE A 148 19.50 6.58 12.16
N SER A 149 18.78 7.67 12.38
CA SER A 149 18.25 8.05 13.70
C SER A 149 16.94 8.81 13.60
N VAL A 150 16.17 8.76 14.68
CA VAL A 150 14.99 9.60 14.89
C VAL A 150 15.13 10.24 16.26
N ASP A 151 14.86 11.54 16.35
CA ASP A 151 14.94 12.32 17.58
C ASP A 151 13.60 13.03 17.84
N LEU A 152 13.21 13.15 19.11
CA LEU A 152 12.02 13.90 19.54
C LEU A 152 12.43 15.06 20.45
N VAL A 153 11.97 16.26 20.13
CA VAL A 153 11.99 17.42 21.04
C VAL A 153 10.57 17.63 21.54
N ALA A 154 10.28 17.06 22.71
CA ALA A 154 8.92 16.96 23.23
C ALA A 154 8.26 18.32 23.48
N GLU A 155 9.01 19.32 23.96
CA GLU A 155 8.46 20.66 24.25
C GLU A 155 7.96 21.39 23.01
N MET A 156 8.51 21.03 21.84
CA MET A 156 8.18 21.64 20.55
C MET A 156 7.35 20.72 19.65
N SER A 157 6.99 19.52 20.14
CA SER A 157 6.37 18.46 19.33
C SER A 157 7.10 18.25 18.00
N HIS A 158 8.43 18.24 18.04
CA HIS A 158 9.27 18.20 16.85
C HIS A 158 9.91 16.83 16.70
N ILE A 159 9.67 16.17 15.57
CA ILE A 159 10.30 14.90 15.21
C ILE A 159 11.32 15.16 14.11
N LYS A 160 12.56 14.75 14.36
CA LYS A 160 13.65 14.83 13.40
C LYS A 160 14.01 13.42 12.94
N VAL A 161 14.02 13.19 11.63
CA VAL A 161 14.45 11.92 11.02
C VAL A 161 15.72 12.19 10.22
N THR A 162 16.79 11.45 10.53
CA THR A 162 18.08 11.59 9.84
C THR A 162 18.32 10.34 8.99
N THR A 163 18.56 10.54 7.69
CA THR A 163 19.02 9.50 6.76
C THR A 163 20.47 9.77 6.35
N SER A 164 21.05 8.91 5.51
CA SER A 164 22.42 9.12 4.98
C SER A 164 22.53 10.35 4.10
N GLU A 165 21.43 10.78 3.48
CA GLU A 165 21.42 11.84 2.48
C GLU A 165 20.74 13.12 2.99
N ASN A 166 19.72 12.98 3.85
CA ASN A 166 18.83 14.08 4.19
C ASN A 166 18.48 14.11 5.69
N ILE A 167 18.03 15.29 6.14
CA ILE A 167 17.45 15.48 7.47
C ILE A 167 16.03 16.02 7.29
N PHE A 168 15.05 15.24 7.73
CA PHE A 168 13.65 15.61 7.70
C PHE A 168 13.23 16.17 9.06
N ASN A 169 12.69 17.39 9.06
CA ASN A 169 12.27 18.09 10.25
C ASN A 169 10.76 18.29 10.23
N PHE A 170 10.05 17.50 11.03
CA PHE A 170 8.60 17.60 11.21
C PHE A 170 8.32 18.38 12.49
N SER A 171 7.87 19.61 12.34
CA SER A 171 7.48 20.47 13.47
C SER A 171 5.96 20.41 13.70
N ASP A 172 5.52 20.91 14.85
CA ASP A 172 4.10 21.03 15.20
C ASP A 172 3.33 19.72 15.04
N VAL A 173 3.95 18.59 15.44
CA VAL A 173 3.31 17.28 15.37
C VAL A 173 2.15 17.24 16.36
N LEU A 174 0.92 17.27 15.84
CA LEU A 174 -0.30 17.30 16.65
C LEU A 174 -0.70 15.89 17.09
N ASN A 175 -1.50 15.83 18.16
CA ASN A 175 -2.09 14.59 18.67
C ASN A 175 -1.05 13.50 18.99
N GLU A 176 -0.35 13.66 20.13
CA GLU A 176 0.54 12.63 20.70
C GLU A 176 1.86 12.44 19.92
N ALA A 177 2.67 13.50 19.77
CA ALA A 177 3.98 13.44 19.12
C ALA A 177 4.89 12.32 19.67
N GLU A 178 4.85 12.05 20.98
CA GLU A 178 5.57 10.94 21.62
C GLU A 178 5.14 9.57 21.09
N LYS A 179 3.85 9.38 20.83
CA LYS A 179 3.33 8.11 20.29
C LYS A 179 3.65 7.95 18.81
N CYS A 180 3.56 9.03 18.04
CA CYS A 180 4.00 9.04 16.65
C CYS A 180 5.48 8.65 16.57
N PHE A 181 6.32 9.28 17.39
CA PHE A 181 7.74 8.95 17.53
C PHE A 181 7.96 7.48 17.90
N ALA A 182 7.30 6.98 18.95
CA ALA A 182 7.44 5.60 19.40
C ALA A 182 7.04 4.58 18.32
N GLU A 183 6.00 4.86 17.52
CA GLU A 183 5.63 3.97 16.42
C GLU A 183 6.64 4.00 15.28
N ILE A 184 7.25 5.16 14.98
CA ILE A 184 8.34 5.25 14.00
C ILE A 184 9.53 4.40 14.46
N GLU A 185 9.98 4.56 15.71
CA GLU A 185 11.10 3.77 16.26
C GLU A 185 10.83 2.27 16.16
N LYS A 186 9.63 1.84 16.57
CA LYS A 186 9.21 0.46 16.52
C LYS A 186 9.22 -0.10 15.09
N GLN A 187 8.76 0.65 14.08
CA GLN A 187 8.82 0.18 12.70
C GLN A 187 10.25 0.04 12.19
N ILE A 188 11.15 0.96 12.57
CA ILE A 188 12.58 0.86 12.25
C ILE A 188 13.20 -0.40 12.87
N GLU A 189 12.90 -0.69 14.13
CA GLU A 189 13.36 -1.90 14.82
C GLU A 189 12.86 -3.18 14.13
N LEU A 190 11.57 -3.25 13.79
CA LEU A 190 10.99 -4.40 13.10
C LEU A 190 11.67 -4.70 11.76
N VAL A 191 12.06 -3.65 11.02
CA VAL A 191 12.78 -3.79 9.75
C VAL A 191 14.22 -4.26 9.97
N LYS A 192 14.91 -3.74 11.01
CA LYS A 192 16.25 -4.18 11.39
C LYS A 192 16.26 -5.65 11.85
N ASP A 193 15.27 -6.06 12.63
CA ASP A 193 15.14 -7.44 13.12
C ASP A 193 14.83 -8.44 12.00
N LYS A 194 14.02 -8.05 11.01
CA LYS A 194 13.80 -8.87 9.80
C LYS A 194 15.11 -9.08 9.03
N LYS A 195 15.90 -8.02 8.83
CA LYS A 195 17.23 -8.13 8.20
C LYS A 195 18.18 -9.02 8.98
N LEU A 196 18.18 -8.92 10.32
CA LEU A 196 19.00 -9.77 11.17
C LEU A 196 18.54 -11.23 11.14
N THR A 197 17.24 -11.48 11.04
CA THR A 197 16.66 -12.84 10.96
C THR A 197 16.91 -13.46 9.59
N GLU A 198 16.80 -12.69 8.51
CA GLU A 198 17.16 -13.11 7.15
C GLU A 198 18.67 -13.36 7.03
N ALA A 199 19.52 -12.50 7.61
CA ALA A 199 20.97 -12.69 7.68
C ALA A 199 21.39 -13.88 8.59
N ARG A 200 20.64 -14.15 9.67
CA ARG A 200 20.88 -15.30 10.57
C ARG A 200 20.33 -16.62 10.01
N SER A 201 19.38 -16.58 9.07
CA SER A 201 18.88 -17.78 8.39
C SER A 201 19.90 -18.41 7.42
N PHE A 202 21.05 -17.76 7.19
CA PHE A 202 22.22 -18.34 6.51
C PHE A 202 23.17 -19.12 7.44
N HIS A 203 22.90 -19.19 8.76
CA HIS A 203 23.69 -20.02 9.66
C HIS A 203 22.80 -20.78 10.65
N ASN A 204 22.71 -22.10 10.40
CA ASN A 204 22.18 -23.17 11.24
C ASN A 204 20.68 -23.46 11.11
N ASN A 205 20.34 -24.19 10.03
CA ASN A 205 19.66 -25.51 10.05
C ASN A 205 18.94 -25.82 8.73
N ASN A 206 19.58 -25.57 7.60
CA ASN A 206 19.21 -26.25 6.36
C ASN A 206 20.48 -26.94 5.87
N GLU A 207 20.63 -28.24 6.18
CA GLU A 207 21.29 -29.08 5.20
C GLU A 207 20.49 -28.90 3.91
N PRO A 208 21.06 -28.29 2.86
CA PRO A 208 20.34 -28.12 1.61
C PRO A 208 19.91 -29.51 1.16
N SER A 209 18.63 -29.69 0.86
CA SER A 209 18.16 -30.99 0.38
C SER A 209 18.99 -31.33 -0.87
N LEU A 210 19.30 -32.62 -1.07
CA LEU A 210 20.10 -33.04 -2.24
C LEU A 210 19.53 -32.48 -3.55
N PHE A 211 18.22 -32.22 -3.60
CA PHE A 211 17.54 -31.58 -4.72
C PHE A 211 17.87 -30.10 -4.88
N ASP A 212 18.02 -29.33 -3.80
CA ASP A 212 18.43 -27.93 -3.83
C ASP A 212 19.89 -27.79 -4.33
N ILE A 213 20.76 -28.74 -3.93
CA ILE A 213 22.15 -28.79 -4.43
C ILE A 213 22.17 -29.08 -5.94
N LEU A 214 21.32 -30.00 -6.40
CA LEU A 214 21.20 -30.34 -7.83
C LEU A 214 20.65 -29.18 -8.67
N GLU A 215 19.68 -28.42 -8.15
CA GLU A 215 19.13 -27.24 -8.81
C GLU A 215 20.18 -26.13 -8.93
N ARG A 216 20.95 -25.89 -7.87
CA ARG A 216 22.05 -24.91 -7.86
C ARG A 216 23.21 -25.31 -8.79
N LEU A 217 23.50 -26.61 -8.89
CA LEU A 217 24.47 -27.12 -9.87
C LEU A 217 23.98 -26.88 -11.32
N GLY A 218 22.66 -27.04 -11.55
CA GLY A 218 22.03 -26.76 -12.83
C GLY A 218 22.15 -25.30 -13.25
N SER A 219 21.95 -24.38 -12.31
CA SER A 219 22.07 -22.93 -12.58
C SER A 219 23.51 -22.50 -12.86
N PHE A 220 24.52 -23.09 -12.20
CA PHE A 220 25.93 -22.82 -12.53
C PHE A 220 26.32 -23.25 -13.94
N ARG A 221 25.78 -24.36 -14.44
CA ARG A 221 25.98 -24.76 -15.84
C ARG A 221 25.29 -23.79 -16.81
N GLN A 222 24.05 -23.39 -16.53
CA GLN A 222 23.31 -22.45 -17.39
C GLN A 222 23.98 -21.08 -17.46
N ASN A 223 24.58 -20.66 -16.35
CA ASN A 223 25.34 -19.42 -16.25
C ASN A 223 26.78 -19.54 -16.79
N GLY A 224 27.15 -20.69 -17.36
CA GLY A 224 28.48 -20.92 -17.96
C GLY A 224 29.65 -20.96 -16.98
N VAL A 225 29.37 -21.08 -15.68
CA VAL A 225 30.36 -21.07 -14.60
C VAL A 225 31.13 -22.40 -14.54
N ILE A 226 30.48 -23.50 -14.93
CA ILE A 226 31.07 -24.83 -15.01
C ILE A 226 30.84 -25.45 -16.38
N THR A 227 31.81 -26.24 -16.83
CA THR A 227 31.73 -26.93 -18.12
C THR A 227 30.79 -28.14 -18.06
N GLY A 228 30.30 -28.60 -19.21
CA GLY A 228 29.38 -29.75 -19.27
C GLY A 228 29.98 -31.05 -18.72
N THR A 229 31.31 -31.21 -18.81
CA THR A 229 32.05 -32.34 -18.26
C THR A 229 32.11 -32.29 -16.73
N GLU A 230 32.44 -31.13 -16.16
CA GLU A 230 32.48 -30.92 -14.70
C GLU A 230 31.10 -31.07 -14.06
N PHE A 231 30.05 -30.56 -14.74
CA PHE A 231 28.67 -30.74 -14.31
C PHE A 231 28.28 -32.22 -14.22
N THR A 232 28.69 -33.02 -15.21
CA THR A 232 28.32 -34.44 -15.28
C THR A 232 29.01 -35.26 -14.18
N GLU A 233 30.27 -34.97 -13.90
CA GLU A 233 31.00 -35.63 -12.80
C GLU A 233 30.45 -35.27 -11.42
N GLN A 234 30.14 -34.00 -11.18
CA GLN A 234 29.60 -33.56 -9.89
C GLN A 234 28.16 -34.05 -9.67
N LYS A 235 27.31 -34.01 -10.71
CA LYS A 235 25.96 -34.58 -10.65
C LYS A 235 25.99 -36.07 -10.32
N LYS A 236 26.91 -36.83 -10.92
CA LYS A 236 27.05 -38.26 -10.65
C LYS A 236 27.43 -38.54 -9.19
N LYS A 237 28.39 -37.79 -8.64
CA LYS A 237 28.80 -37.93 -7.21
C LYS A 237 27.66 -37.64 -6.24
N ILE A 238 26.82 -36.64 -6.53
CA ILE A 238 25.68 -36.27 -5.68
C ILE A 238 24.58 -37.33 -5.75
N LEU A 239 24.36 -37.93 -6.93
CA LEU A 239 23.36 -38.99 -7.10
C LEU A 239 23.79 -40.34 -6.52
N GLU A 240 25.10 -40.59 -6.36
CA GLU A 240 25.63 -41.77 -5.67
C GLU A 240 25.55 -41.67 -4.13
N GLN A 241 25.22 -40.48 -3.59
CA GLN A 241 25.00 -40.23 -2.16
C GLN A 241 23.51 -40.35 -1.75
N LEU A 242 22.63 -40.70 -2.69
CA LEU A 242 21.26 -41.14 -2.44
C LEU A 242 21.22 -42.64 -2.09
#